data_AF-A0A962WAR8-F1
#
_entry.id   AF-A0A962WAR8-F1
#
_cell.length_a   1.000
_cell.length_b   1.000
_cell.length_c   1.000
_cell.angle_alpha   90.00
_cell.angle_beta   90.00
_cell.angle_gamma   90.00
#
_symmetry.space_group_name_H-M   'P 1'
#
loop_
_entity.id
_entity.type
_entity.pdbx_description
1 polymer ?
#
loop_
_entity_poly.entity_id
_entity_poly.type
_entity_poly.pdbx_seq_one_letter_code
_entity_poly.pdbx_strand_id
1 'polypeptide(L)' 'MNTRLRRNPTTSPEKHRDIDLGLSVLCAVARPGQTLSCRDIADVCGCSHQAIYYMEKHAREKIRTIGARKGLPEYLREAD' A
#
# COMPACT_ATOMS: atom_id res chain seq x y z
N MET A 1 0.94 -37.12 -31.07
CA MET A 1 1.92 -36.00 -30.98
C MET A 1 1.24 -34.85 -30.24
N ASN A 2 1.55 -34.67 -28.95
CA ASN A 2 0.92 -33.64 -28.10
C ASN A 2 1.88 -32.45 -27.94
N THR A 3 1.62 -31.35 -28.64
CA THR A 3 2.28 -30.07 -28.38
C THR A 3 1.57 -29.36 -27.23
N ARG A 4 2.06 -29.54 -26.00
CA ARG A 4 1.71 -28.67 -24.88
C ARG A 4 2.23 -27.27 -25.18
N LEU A 5 1.34 -26.37 -25.60
CA LEU A 5 1.61 -24.93 -25.62
C LEU A 5 1.99 -24.50 -24.20
N ARG A 6 3.23 -24.03 -24.07
CA ARG A 6 3.82 -23.55 -22.83
C ARG A 6 3.06 -22.31 -22.36
N ARG A 7 2.93 -22.22 -21.04
CA ARG A 7 2.27 -21.16 -20.28
C ARG A 7 2.70 -19.76 -20.74
N ASN A 8 1.74 -18.85 -20.92
CA ASN A 8 1.99 -17.41 -20.96
C ASN A 8 2.31 -16.91 -19.54
N PRO A 9 3.44 -16.24 -19.29
CA PRO A 9 3.62 -15.43 -18.10
C PRO A 9 3.34 -13.96 -18.45
N THR A 10 2.07 -13.58 -18.59
CA THR A 10 1.69 -12.15 -18.52
C THR A 10 1.20 -11.82 -17.12
N THR A 11 2.09 -11.92 -16.14
CA THR A 11 1.90 -11.29 -14.83
C THR A 11 3.22 -10.61 -14.49
N SER A 12 3.46 -9.46 -15.11
CA SER A 12 4.66 -8.67 -14.87
C SER A 12 4.76 -8.27 -13.39
N PRO A 13 5.87 -8.57 -12.70
CA PRO A 13 6.13 -8.16 -11.32
C PRO A 13 6.45 -6.66 -11.16
N GLU A 14 6.29 -5.86 -12.22
CA GLU A 14 6.77 -4.47 -12.27
C GLU A 14 5.89 -3.49 -11.49
N LYS A 15 4.58 -3.72 -11.42
CA LYS A 15 3.63 -2.77 -10.77
C LYS A 15 3.92 -2.48 -9.30
N HIS A 16 4.61 -3.39 -8.60
CA HIS A 16 4.88 -3.20 -7.17
C HIS A 16 6.07 -2.26 -6.91
N ARG A 17 7.00 -2.13 -7.86
CA ARG A 17 8.21 -1.29 -7.70
C ARG A 17 7.87 0.20 -7.74
N ASP A 18 6.83 0.57 -8.47
CA ASP A 18 6.43 1.98 -8.66
C ASP A 18 5.83 2.59 -7.38
N ILE A 19 5.15 1.77 -6.55
CA ILE A 19 4.52 2.22 -5.30
C ILE A 19 5.56 2.52 -4.22
N ASP A 20 6.52 1.61 -3.99
CA ASP A 20 7.53 1.80 -2.95
C ASP A 20 8.42 3.02 -3.25
N LEU A 21 8.76 3.24 -4.53
CA LEU A 21 9.47 4.43 -4.97
C LEU A 21 8.63 5.69 -4.77
N GLY A 22 7.37 5.69 -5.22
CA GLY A 22 6.46 6.82 -5.07
C GLY A 22 6.27 7.23 -3.60
N LEU A 23 6.05 6.26 -2.71
CA LEU A 23 5.97 6.49 -1.27
C LEU A 23 7.27 7.06 -0.70
N SER A 24 8.43 6.55 -1.12
CA SER A 24 9.72 7.04 -0.67
C SER A 24 9.93 8.51 -1.05
N VAL A 25 9.55 8.90 -2.26
CA VAL A 25 9.59 10.30 -2.72
C VAL A 25 8.64 11.16 -1.89
N LEU A 26 7.38 10.71 -1.70
CA LEU A 26 6.40 11.44 -0.90
C LEU A 26 6.89 11.69 0.53
N CYS A 27 7.50 10.69 1.17
CA CYS A 27 8.09 10.84 2.51
C CYS A 27 9.25 11.85 2.55
N ALA A 28 10.02 11.98 1.46
CA ALA A 28 11.13 12.92 1.39
C ALA A 28 10.69 14.37 1.17
N VAL A 29 9.54 14.58 0.50
CA VAL A 29 9.06 15.94 0.14
C VAL A 29 7.92 16.45 1.02
N ALA A 30 7.22 15.58 1.74
CA ALA A 30 6.12 15.97 2.61
C ALA A 30 6.62 16.86 3.77
N ARG A 31 5.86 17.91 4.07
CA ARG A 31 6.14 18.78 5.22
C ARG A 31 5.77 18.07 6.53
N PRO A 32 6.43 18.38 7.65
CA PRO A 32 6.01 17.86 8.95
C PRO A 32 4.54 18.17 9.23
N GLY A 33 3.77 17.14 9.62
CA GLY A 33 2.33 17.25 9.89
C GLY A 33 1.44 17.33 8.64
N GLN A 34 2.01 17.26 7.43
CA GLN A 34 1.22 17.23 6.20
C GLN A 34 0.54 15.87 6.03
N THR A 35 -0.80 15.88 5.94
CA THR A 35 -1.59 14.72 5.55
C THR A 35 -1.81 14.76 4.04
N LEU A 36 -1.51 13.65 3.36
CA LEU A 36 -1.78 13.47 1.93
C LEU A 36 -3.05 12.65 1.76
N SER A 37 -3.88 13.00 0.78
CA SER A 37 -5.03 12.18 0.45
C SER A 37 -4.59 10.91 -0.29
N CYS A 38 -5.41 9.86 -0.26
CA CYS A 38 -5.17 8.67 -1.08
C CYS A 38 -5.08 8.99 -2.58
N ARG A 39 -5.69 10.10 -3.04
CA ARG A 39 -5.61 10.53 -4.44
C ARG A 39 -4.24 11.12 -4.75
N ASP A 40 -3.74 12.01 -3.90
CA ASP A 40 -2.41 12.60 -4.05
C ASP A 40 -1.33 11.51 -4.07
N ILE A 41 -1.47 10.51 -3.20
CA ILE A 41 -0.55 9.37 -3.16
C ILE A 41 -0.64 8.55 -4.45
N ALA A 42 -1.86 8.27 -4.93
CA ALA A 42 -2.08 7.48 -6.14
C ALA A 42 -1.51 8.17 -7.40
N ASP A 43 -1.64 9.49 -7.50
CA ASP A 43 -1.13 10.29 -8.61
C ASP A 43 0.39 10.20 -8.71
N VAL A 44 1.10 10.23 -7.57
CA VAL A 44 2.57 10.08 -7.53
C VAL A 44 3.00 8.64 -7.77
N CYS A 45 2.29 7.66 -7.22
CA CYS A 45 2.61 6.24 -7.37
C CYS A 45 2.16 5.63 -8.72
N GLY A 46 1.45 6.39 -9.57
CA GLY A 46 0.97 5.91 -10.87
C GLY A 46 -0.05 4.77 -10.77
N CYS A 47 -0.83 4.72 -9.69
CA CYS A 47 -1.80 3.65 -9.45
C CYS A 47 -3.23 4.16 -9.25
N SER A 48 -4.20 3.26 -9.09
CA SER A 48 -5.56 3.69 -8.79
C SER A 48 -5.68 4.14 -7.33
N HIS A 49 -6.54 5.15 -7.08
CA HIS A 49 -6.91 5.56 -5.73
C HIS A 49 -7.41 4.39 -4.87
N GLN A 50 -8.18 3.47 -5.46
CA GLN A 50 -8.66 2.29 -4.76
C GLN A 50 -7.53 1.39 -4.28
N ALA A 51 -6.43 1.27 -5.04
CA ALA A 51 -5.28 0.48 -4.62
C ALA A 51 -4.64 1.05 -3.34
N ILE A 52 -4.43 2.36 -3.27
CA ILE A 52 -3.92 3.04 -2.06
C ILE A 52 -4.88 2.82 -0.88
N TYR A 53 -6.17 3.01 -1.09
CA TYR A 53 -7.20 2.80 -0.06
C TYR A 53 -7.16 1.36 0.51
N TYR A 54 -7.06 0.34 -0.33
CA TYR A 54 -6.98 -1.05 0.14
C TYR A 54 -5.68 -1.31 0.91
N MET A 55 -4.55 -0.78 0.43
CA MET A 55 -3.27 -0.89 1.13
C MET A 55 -3.34 -0.24 2.52
N GLU A 56 -3.92 0.95 2.62
CA GLU A 56 -4.14 1.64 3.89
C GLU A 56 -5.02 0.81 4.83
N LYS A 57 -6.15 0.32 4.34
CA LYS A 57 -7.07 -0.51 5.13
C LYS A 57 -6.36 -1.74 5.70
N HIS A 58 -5.63 -2.47 4.87
CA HIS A 58 -4.88 -3.65 5.32
C HIS A 58 -3.75 -3.31 6.29
N ALA A 59 -3.07 -2.17 6.11
CA ALA A 59 -2.07 -1.69 7.05
C ALA A 59 -2.69 -1.39 8.42
N ARG A 60 -3.86 -0.71 8.46
CA ARG A 60 -4.62 -0.45 9.69
C ARG A 60 -5.04 -1.75 10.38
N GLU A 61 -5.57 -2.73 9.64
CA GLU A 61 -5.95 -4.04 10.18
C GLU A 61 -4.75 -4.80 10.77
N LYS A 62 -3.60 -4.74 10.08
CA LYS A 62 -2.35 -5.35 10.54
C LYS A 62 -1.85 -4.72 11.84
N ILE A 63 -1.86 -3.38 11.92
CA ILE A 63 -1.49 -2.65 13.13
C ILE A 63 -2.44 -2.99 14.28
N ARG A 64 -3.76 -3.03 14.04
CA ARG A 64 -4.75 -3.45 15.05
C ARG A 64 -4.46 -4.84 15.60
N THR A 65 -4.18 -5.78 14.70
CA THR A 65 -3.84 -7.16 15.08
C THR A 65 -2.54 -7.24 15.89
N ILE A 66 -1.50 -6.50 15.48
CA ILE A 66 -0.22 -6.45 16.19
C ILE A 66 -0.37 -5.79 17.56
N GLY A 67 -1.10 -4.67 17.63
CA GLY A 67 -1.36 -3.94 18.87
C GLY A 67 -2.11 -4.80 19.89
N ALA A 68 -3.15 -5.53 19.44
CA ALA A 68 -3.86 -6.49 20.29
C ALA A 68 -2.93 -7.58 20.86
N ARG A 69 -2.05 -8.15 20.03
CA ARG A 69 -1.07 -9.18 20.48
C ARG A 69 -0.02 -8.63 21.43
N LYS A 70 0.35 -7.36 21.30
CA LYS A 70 1.38 -6.71 22.13
C LYS A 70 0.82 -6.06 23.39
N GLY A 71 -0.50 -6.14 23.64
CA GLY A 71 -1.11 -5.47 24.79
C GLY A 71 -1.06 -3.95 24.68
N LEU A 72 -1.13 -3.39 23.47
CA LEU A 72 -1.14 -1.95 23.18
C LEU A 72 -2.53 -1.48 22.67
N PRO A 73 -3.64 -1.72 23.41
CA PRO A 73 -4.99 -1.38 22.93
C PRO A 73 -5.28 0.13 22.96
N GLU A 74 -4.46 0.93 23.66
CA GLU A 74 -4.61 2.39 23.74
C GLU A 74 -4.38 3.07 22.38
N TYR A 75 -3.30 2.71 21.68
CA TYR A 75 -2.93 3.28 20.39
C TYR A 75 -3.90 2.93 19.23
N LEU A 76 -4.92 2.12 19.49
CA LEU A 76 -5.90 1.68 18.49
C LEU A 76 -7.25 2.40 18.60
N ARG A 77 -7.44 3.27 19.61
CA ARG A 77 -8.73 3.92 19.93
C ARG A 77 -8.97 5.26 19.21
N GLU A 78 -7.99 5.84 18.53
CA GLU A 78 -8.07 7.21 17.97
C GLU A 78 -8.32 7.27 16.45
N ALA A 79 -8.86 6.21 15.84
CA ALA A 79 -8.94 6.12 14.38
C ALA A 79 -10.36 5.92 13.83
N ASP A 80 -11.35 6.63 14.40
CA ASP A 80 -12.72 6.77 13.89
C ASP A 80 -13.03 8.23 13.50
#